data_AF-A0A1F3GCJ9-F1
#
_entry.id   AF-A0A1F3GCJ9-F1
#
_cell.length_a   1.000
_cell.length_b   1.000
_cell.length_c   1.000
_cell.angle_alpha   90.00
_cell.angle_beta   90.00
_cell.angle_gamma   90.00
#
_symmetry.space_group_name_H-M   'P 1'
#
loop_
_entity.id
_entity.type
_entity.pdbx_description
1 polymer ?
#
loop_
_entity_poly.entity_id
_entity_poly.type
_entity_poly.pdbx_seq_one_letter_code
_entity_poly.pdbx_strand_id
1 'polypeptide(L)'
;MCTIEVNNKKSKCDYRFNRPLEEKEVRMLESAVNDVIALNLDVKESFVSRKEAGEKYNVSKLPENVGDKIRIIAVGDYDYCPCIGQHVSKTSEIGVISIISTDFNEQTQILRIRYKIS
;
A
#
# COMPACT_ATOMS: atom_id res chain seq x y z
N MET A 1 -5.46 10.94 2.16
CA MET A 1 -5.32 9.91 3.21
C MET A 1 -5.80 8.59 2.63
N CYS A 2 -4.96 7.56 2.63
CA CYS A 2 -5.31 6.21 2.19
C CYS A 2 -5.54 5.27 3.38
N THR A 3 -6.55 4.42 3.27
CA THR A 3 -6.87 3.35 4.25
C THR A 3 -6.76 2.02 3.54
N ILE A 4 -6.03 1.07 4.12
CA ILE A 4 -5.75 -0.23 3.52
C ILE A 4 -6.24 -1.30 4.49
N GLU A 5 -6.97 -2.29 3.98
CA GLU A 5 -7.41 -3.45 4.72
C GLU A 5 -7.05 -4.72 3.92
N VAL A 6 -6.24 -5.58 4.54
CA VAL A 6 -5.71 -6.81 3.91
C VAL A 6 -6.36 -8.01 4.59
N ASN A 7 -7.02 -8.87 3.81
CA ASN A 7 -7.60 -10.13 4.30
C ASN A 7 -7.24 -11.30 3.37
N ASN A 8 -7.26 -12.54 3.88
CA ASN A 8 -6.92 -13.75 3.12
C ASN A 8 -7.80 -14.03 1.88
N LYS A 9 -8.97 -13.39 1.75
CA LYS A 9 -9.89 -13.61 0.62
C LYS A 9 -10.09 -12.39 -0.28
N LYS A 10 -10.23 -11.20 0.33
CA LYS A 10 -10.52 -9.95 -0.36
C LYS A 10 -9.88 -8.79 0.39
N SER A 11 -9.06 -8.03 -0.30
CA SER A 11 -8.41 -6.84 0.24
C SER A 11 -9.00 -5.59 -0.39
N LYS A 12 -8.93 -4.46 0.30
CA LYS A 12 -9.42 -3.17 -0.21
C LYS A 12 -8.45 -2.04 0.13
N CYS A 13 -8.36 -1.08 -0.78
CA CYS A 13 -7.64 0.18 -0.61
C CYS A 13 -8.60 1.33 -0.89
N ASP A 14 -8.76 2.23 0.08
CA ASP A 14 -9.53 3.45 -0.05
C ASP A 14 -8.56 4.63 -0.25
N TYR A 15 -8.71 5.36 -1.36
CA TYR A 15 -7.92 6.53 -1.71
C TYR A 15 -8.81 7.77 -1.73
N ARG A 16 -8.26 8.92 -1.33
CA ARG A 16 -8.92 10.19 -1.64
C ARG A 16 -8.65 10.53 -3.10
N PHE A 17 -9.71 10.66 -3.88
CA PHE A 17 -9.63 10.89 -5.31
C PHE A 17 -10.80 11.77 -5.76
N ASN A 18 -10.70 12.40 -6.92
CA ASN A 18 -11.62 13.46 -7.34
C ASN A 18 -12.66 13.02 -8.39
N ARG A 19 -12.53 11.81 -8.94
CA ARG A 19 -13.43 11.27 -9.97
C ARG A 19 -13.45 9.74 -9.93
N PRO A 20 -14.42 9.05 -10.56
CA PRO A 20 -14.31 7.61 -10.77
C PRO A 20 -13.12 7.26 -11.68
N LEU A 21 -12.59 6.04 -11.50
CA LEU A 21 -11.62 5.46 -12.44
C LEU A 21 -12.32 4.96 -13.70
N GLU A 22 -11.71 5.18 -14.85
CA GLU A 22 -12.15 4.58 -16.11
C GLU A 22 -11.69 3.12 -16.18
N GLU A 23 -12.42 2.26 -16.90
CA GLU A 23 -12.04 0.85 -17.06
C GLU A 23 -10.62 0.66 -17.62
N LYS A 24 -10.20 1.55 -18.53
CA LYS A 24 -8.84 1.55 -19.07
C LYS A 24 -7.80 1.82 -17.99
N GLU A 25 -8.06 2.78 -17.10
CA GLU A 25 -7.17 3.12 -15.99
C GLU A 25 -7.10 1.99 -14.98
N VAL A 26 -8.21 1.31 -14.71
CA VAL A 26 -8.22 0.12 -13.84
C VAL A 26 -7.30 -0.96 -14.40
N ARG A 27 -7.40 -1.26 -15.70
CA ARG A 27 -6.51 -2.25 -16.35
C ARG A 27 -5.04 -1.81 -16.37
N MET A 28 -4.79 -0.53 -16.61
CA MET A 28 -3.43 0.02 -16.57
C MET A 28 -2.83 -0.07 -15.17
N LEU A 29 -3.64 0.21 -14.13
CA LEU A 29 -3.23 0.13 -12.74
C LEU A 29 -2.95 -1.32 -12.33
N GLU A 30 -3.82 -2.25 -12.72
CA GLU A 30 -3.61 -3.69 -12.51
C GLU A 30 -2.32 -4.18 -13.18
N SER A 31 -2.08 -3.80 -14.45
CA SER A 31 -0.84 -4.15 -15.16
C SER A 31 0.38 -3.56 -14.47
N ALA A 32 0.37 -2.25 -14.17
CA ALA A 32 1.49 -1.58 -13.55
C ALA A 32 1.86 -2.17 -12.18
N VAL A 33 0.87 -2.57 -11.38
CA VAL A 33 1.10 -3.24 -10.09
C VAL A 33 1.72 -4.62 -10.30
N ASN A 34 1.21 -5.41 -11.25
CA ASN A 34 1.79 -6.72 -11.56
C ASN A 34 3.19 -6.61 -12.17
N ASP A 35 3.47 -5.57 -12.95
CA ASP A 35 4.81 -5.30 -13.49
C ASP A 35 5.79 -5.04 -12.35
N VAL A 36 5.42 -4.22 -11.35
CA VAL A 36 6.24 -3.98 -10.15
C VAL A 36 6.45 -5.26 -9.34
N ILE A 37 5.43 -6.12 -9.23
CA ILE A 37 5.57 -7.43 -8.58
C ILE A 37 6.55 -8.33 -9.34
N ALA A 38 6.49 -8.32 -10.67
CA ALA A 38 7.38 -9.08 -11.54
C ALA A 38 8.85 -8.60 -11.47
N LEU A 39 9.11 -7.36 -11.06
CA LEU A 39 10.46 -6.84 -10.83
C LEU A 39 11.19 -7.52 -9.67
N ASN A 40 10.48 -8.32 -8.84
CA ASN A 40 11.08 -9.09 -7.75
C ASN A 40 11.91 -8.22 -6.78
N LEU A 41 11.39 -7.02 -6.48
CA LEU A 41 11.98 -6.09 -5.52
C LEU A 41 12.06 -6.72 -4.13
N ASP A 42 13.19 -6.51 -3.46
CA ASP A 42 13.40 -6.92 -2.07
C ASP A 42 12.56 -6.05 -1.14
N VAL A 43 11.83 -6.69 -0.23
CA VAL A 43 11.08 -6.04 0.84
C VAL A 43 11.92 -6.14 2.10
N LYS A 44 12.45 -5.01 2.56
CA LYS A 44 13.30 -4.93 3.74
C LYS A 44 12.56 -4.23 4.87
N GLU A 45 12.63 -4.83 6.05
CA GLU A 45 12.22 -4.17 7.27
C GLU A 45 13.40 -3.46 7.92
N SER A 46 13.19 -2.22 8.35
CA SER A 46 14.16 -1.44 9.08
C SER A 46 13.49 -0.80 10.30
N PHE A 47 14.24 -0.67 11.38
CA PHE A 47 13.77 -0.01 12.59
C PHE A 47 14.50 1.32 12.71
N VAL A 48 13.78 2.41 12.46
CA VAL A 48 14.32 3.76 12.53
C VAL A 48 13.85 4.46 13.80
N SER A 49 14.64 5.39 14.29
CA SER A 49 14.24 6.23 15.42
C SER A 49 13.11 7.18 15.02
N ARG A 50 12.31 7.65 15.98
CA ARG A 50 11.24 8.63 15.72
C ARG A 50 11.75 9.91 15.05
N LYS A 51 12.97 10.33 15.39
CA LYS A 51 13.62 11.51 14.79
C LYS A 51 13.91 11.30 13.31
N GLU A 52 14.53 10.17 12.95
CA GLU A 52 14.79 9.82 11.55
C GLU A 52 13.49 9.59 10.77
N ALA A 53 12.47 9.02 11.42
CA ALA A 53 11.17 8.85 10.79
C ALA A 53 10.53 10.19 10.46
N GLY A 54 10.60 11.18 11.35
CA GLY A 54 10.02 12.50 11.13
C GLY A 54 10.68 13.29 10.00
N GLU A 55 11.96 13.03 9.73
CA GLU A 55 12.71 13.69 8.66
C GLU A 55 12.52 13.01 7.29
N LYS A 56 12.39 11.68 7.26
CA LYS A 56 12.35 10.89 6.01
C LYS A 56 10.98 10.32 5.64
N TYR A 57 10.06 10.18 6.58
CA TYR A 57 8.80 9.44 6.38
C TYR A 57 7.58 10.21 6.90
N ASN A 58 6.39 9.85 6.39
CA ASN A 58 5.14 10.52 6.75
C ASN A 58 4.66 10.05 8.14
N VAL A 59 5.22 10.65 9.20
CA VAL A 59 4.93 10.32 10.62
C VAL A 59 3.61 10.90 11.14
N SER A 60 2.85 11.63 10.33
CA SER A 60 1.57 12.24 10.74
C SER A 60 0.52 11.21 11.21
N LYS A 61 0.75 9.92 10.97
CA LYS A 61 -0.13 8.82 11.38
C LYS A 61 0.27 8.13 12.69
N LEU A 62 1.42 8.47 13.30
CA LEU A 62 1.92 7.79 14.49
C LEU A 62 1.43 8.49 15.77
N PRO A 63 0.78 7.77 16.71
CA PRO A 63 0.44 8.32 18.01
C PRO A 63 1.70 8.71 18.79
N GLU A 64 1.62 9.74 19.64
CA GLU A 64 2.78 10.25 20.38
C GLU A 64 3.44 9.24 21.33
N ASN A 65 2.78 8.11 21.57
CA ASN A 65 3.18 7.08 22.54
C ASN A 65 3.73 5.79 21.90
N VAL A 66 4.11 5.82 20.62
CA VAL A 66 4.81 4.68 19.97
C VAL A 66 6.26 4.67 20.45
N GLY A 67 6.71 3.53 20.97
CA GLY A 67 8.06 3.34 21.52
C GLY A 67 9.19 3.76 20.58
N ASP A 68 10.41 3.89 21.12
CA ASP A 68 11.57 4.56 20.49
C ASP A 68 11.94 4.14 19.04
N LYS A 69 11.45 2.99 18.57
CA LYS A 69 11.75 2.44 17.24
C LYS A 69 10.48 2.20 16.44
N ILE A 70 10.40 2.82 15.26
CA ILE A 70 9.33 2.63 14.28
C ILE A 70 9.80 1.63 13.24
N ARG A 71 8.98 0.60 12.99
CA ARG A 71 9.21 -0.36 11.90
C ARG A 71 8.78 0.25 10.57
N ILE A 72 9.73 0.37 9.65
CA ILE A 72 9.55 0.84 8.29
C ILE A 72 9.75 -0.33 7.35
N ILE A 73 8.77 -0.56 6.49
CA ILE A 73 8.86 -1.54 5.41
C ILE A 73 9.25 -0.79 4.15
N ALA A 74 10.42 -1.12 3.62
CA ALA A 74 10.95 -0.62 2.36
C ALA A 74 10.71 -1.66 1.28
N VAL A 75 9.97 -1.31 0.24
CA VAL A 75 9.80 -2.14 -0.96
C VAL A 75 10.80 -1.65 -2.00
N GLY A 76 11.99 -2.25 -2.05
CA GLY A 76 13.12 -1.76 -2.86
C GLY A 76 13.38 -0.27 -2.64
N ASP A 77 13.51 0.46 -3.75
CA ASP A 77 13.55 1.93 -3.78
C ASP A 77 12.19 2.54 -4.19
N TYR A 78 11.13 1.73 -4.20
CA TYR A 78 9.82 2.08 -4.75
C TYR A 78 8.92 2.77 -3.72
N ASP A 79 8.81 2.19 -2.52
CA ASP A 79 7.95 2.73 -1.46
C ASP A 79 8.48 2.42 -0.07
N TYR A 80 8.20 3.33 0.87
CA TYR A 80 8.55 3.21 2.28
C TYR A 80 7.34 3.51 3.14
N CYS A 81 6.82 2.49 3.80
CA CYS A 81 5.61 2.61 4.59
C CYS A 81 5.83 2.14 6.04
N PRO A 82 5.47 2.96 7.05
CA PRO A 82 5.46 2.51 8.43
C PRO A 82 4.33 1.49 8.64
N CYS A 83 4.68 0.23 8.80
CA CYS A 83 3.72 -0.87 8.98
C CYS A 83 4.18 -1.85 10.06
N ILE A 84 3.23 -2.28 10.89
CA ILE A 84 3.44 -3.30 11.93
C ILE A 84 3.04 -4.71 11.47
N GLY A 85 2.46 -4.85 10.27
CA GLY A 85 2.00 -6.12 9.72
C GLY A 85 3.13 -7.08 9.33
N GLN A 86 2.79 -8.34 9.05
CA GLN A 86 3.72 -9.25 8.37
C GLN A 86 3.78 -8.91 6.88
N HIS A 87 4.99 -8.93 6.34
CA HIS A 87 5.26 -8.70 4.93
C HIS A 87 6.09 -9.86 4.38
N VAL A 88 5.90 -10.15 3.08
CA VAL A 88 6.76 -11.04 2.31
C VAL A 88 8.17 -10.46 2.21
N SER A 89 9.17 -11.30 1.94
CA SER A 89 10.56 -10.83 1.79
C SER A 89 10.81 -10.26 0.39
N LYS A 90 10.01 -10.66 -0.60
CA LYS A 90 10.10 -10.20 -1.99
C LYS A 90 8.73 -9.95 -2.57
N THR A 91 8.64 -8.94 -3.43
CA THR A 91 7.38 -8.61 -4.13
C THR A 91 6.87 -9.78 -4.99
N SER A 92 7.75 -10.60 -5.56
CA SER A 92 7.37 -11.77 -6.37
C SER A 92 6.61 -12.85 -5.59
N GLU A 93 6.79 -12.92 -4.27
CA GLU A 93 6.05 -13.85 -3.40
C GLU A 93 4.57 -13.49 -3.29
N ILE A 94 4.19 -12.26 -3.67
CA ILE A 94 2.79 -11.82 -3.70
C ILE A 94 2.02 -12.60 -4.77
N GLY A 95 2.65 -13.00 -5.88
CA GLY A 95 1.95 -13.64 -7.00
C GLY A 95 1.29 -12.61 -7.91
N VAL A 96 0.03 -12.83 -8.30
CA VAL A 96 -0.69 -11.94 -9.21
C VAL A 96 -1.80 -11.21 -8.47
N ILE A 97 -1.86 -9.89 -8.64
CA ILE A 97 -2.97 -9.07 -8.16
C ILE A 97 -4.02 -8.96 -9.26
N SER A 98 -5.28 -9.20 -8.89
CA SER A 98 -6.43 -8.91 -9.74
C SER A 98 -7.40 -7.94 -9.10
N ILE A 99 -7.77 -6.89 -9.82
CA ILE A 99 -8.77 -5.91 -9.36
C ILE A 99 -10.16 -6.51 -9.56
N ILE A 100 -10.93 -6.60 -8.47
CA ILE A 100 -12.29 -7.17 -8.47
C ILE A 100 -13.32 -6.10 -8.81
N SER A 101 -13.20 -4.92 -8.19
CA SER A 101 -14.12 -3.79 -8.42
C SER A 101 -13.51 -2.49 -7.93
N THR A 102 -13.93 -1.39 -8.55
CA THR A 102 -13.65 -0.03 -8.11
C THR A 102 -14.97 0.70 -7.85
N ASP A 103 -15.07 1.37 -6.72
CA ASP A 103 -16.26 2.11 -6.28
C ASP A 103 -15.84 3.52 -5.91
N PHE A 104 -16.47 4.54 -6.48
CA PHE A 104 -16.17 5.93 -6.17
C PHE A 104 -17.35 6.60 -5.50
N ASN A 105 -17.12 7.15 -4.32
CA ASN A 105 -18.12 7.89 -3.57
C ASN A 105 -17.87 9.40 -3.74
N GLU A 106 -18.73 10.05 -4.53
CA GLU A 106 -18.63 11.49 -4.83
C GLU A 106 -18.78 12.37 -3.58
N GLN A 107 -19.61 11.99 -2.62
CA GLN A 107 -19.85 12.81 -1.41
C GLN A 107 -18.63 12.84 -0.49
N THR A 108 -17.95 11.71 -0.36
CA THR A 108 -16.77 11.56 0.50
C THR A 108 -15.46 11.76 -0.25
N GLN A 109 -15.51 11.81 -1.59
CA GLN A 109 -14.34 11.86 -2.48
C GLN A 109 -13.38 10.67 -2.22
N ILE A 110 -13.97 9.49 -1.97
CA ILE A 110 -13.24 8.25 -1.69
C ILE A 110 -13.40 7.28 -2.86
N LEU A 111 -12.27 6.87 -3.43
CA LEU A 111 -12.16 5.78 -4.37
C LEU A 111 -11.74 4.51 -3.63
N ARG A 112 -12.63 3.52 -3.62
CA ARG A 112 -12.40 2.19 -3.05
C ARG A 112 -12.05 1.20 -4.15
N ILE A 113 -10.86 0.63 -4.07
CA ILE A 113 -10.39 -0.43 -4.96
C ILE A 113 -10.39 -1.74 -4.18
N ARG A 114 -11.13 -2.75 -4.67
CA ARG A 114 -11.13 -4.11 -4.12
C ARG A 114 -10.31 -5.01 -5.02
N TYR A 115 -9.42 -5.80 -4.43
CA TYR A 115 -8.54 -6.70 -5.16
C TYR A 115 -8.39 -8.04 -4.44
N LYS A 116 -7.96 -9.04 -5.20
CA LYS A 116 -7.50 -10.33 -4.68
C LYS A 116 -6.07 -10.58 -5.12
N ILE A 117 -5.41 -11.43 -4.36
CA ILE A 117 -4.09 -11.96 -4.66
C ILE A 117 -4.29 -13.44 -5.04
N SER A 118 -3.58 -13.94 -6.04
CA SER A 118 -3.68 -15.32 -6.55
C SER A 118 -2.32 -15.91 -6.86
#